data_AF-A0A5R9EPC7-F1
#
_entry.id   AF-A0A5R9EPC7-F1
#
_cell.length_a   1.000
_cell.length_b   1.000
_cell.length_c   1.000
_cell.angle_alpha   90.00
_cell.angle_beta   90.00
_cell.angle_gamma   90.00
#
_symmetry.space_group_name_H-M   'P 1'
#
loop_
_entity.id
_entity.type
_entity.pdbx_description
1 polymer ?
#
loop_
_entity_poly.entity_id
_entity_poly.type
_entity_poly.pdbx_seq_one_letter_code
_entity_poly.pdbx_strand_id
1 'polypeptide(L)'
;MSNDRNLLIIQSSGSIYTNNVRYSPLEFSYYYLKEMLENVMGFHETYIARAQGTTIQPIDEQQILSDAVNDLENVFPKFCNDL
;
A
#
# COMPACT_ATOMS: atom_id res chain seq x y z
N MET A 1 -9.63 -5.02 -23.32
CA MET A 1 -8.73 -4.04 -22.67
C MET A 1 -7.50 -4.83 -22.27
N SER A 2 -6.28 -4.37 -22.57
CA SER A 2 -5.07 -5.11 -22.19
C SER A 2 -4.95 -5.17 -20.67
N ASN A 3 -4.73 -6.38 -20.14
CA ASN A 3 -4.58 -6.67 -18.72
C ASN A 3 -3.14 -6.37 -18.24
N ASP A 4 -2.49 -5.33 -18.79
CA ASP A 4 -1.05 -5.10 -18.68
C ASP A 4 -0.76 -3.82 -17.87
N ARG A 5 -1.73 -3.38 -17.06
CA ARG A 5 -1.59 -2.17 -16.24
C ARG A 5 -1.43 -2.56 -14.78
N ASN A 6 -0.28 -2.23 -14.22
CA ASN A 6 -0.04 -2.33 -12.78
C ASN A 6 -0.37 -1.01 -12.09
N LEU A 7 -0.74 -1.08 -10.81
CA LEU A 7 -0.92 0.08 -9.95
C LEU A 7 0.05 0.01 -8.77
N LEU A 8 0.71 1.12 -8.47
CA LEU A 8 1.45 1.30 -7.22
C LEU A 8 0.81 2.42 -6.39
N ILE A 9 0.36 2.08 -5.19
CA ILE A 9 -0.20 3.03 -4.21
C ILE A 9 0.90 3.38 -3.20
N ILE A 10 1.13 4.68 -2.99
CA ILE A 10 1.94 5.18 -1.87
C ILE A 10 0.98 5.89 -0.92
N GLN A 11 0.83 5.35 0.29
CA GLN A 11 -0.18 5.83 1.23
C GLN A 11 0.46 6.17 2.58
N SER A 12 0.06 7.30 3.17
CA SER A 12 0.34 7.61 4.56
C SER A 12 -0.90 7.49 5.44
N SER A 13 -0.71 7.11 6.71
CA SER A 13 -1.81 7.00 7.66
C SER A 13 -1.38 7.23 9.11
N GLY A 14 -2.28 7.84 9.89
CA GLY A 14 -2.06 8.00 11.33
C GLY A 14 -2.03 6.68 12.10
N SER A 15 -2.90 5.73 11.74
CA SER A 15 -2.97 4.38 12.31
C SER A 15 -2.12 3.37 11.54
N ILE A 16 -1.91 2.20 12.13
CA ILE A 16 -1.23 1.04 11.53
C ILE A 16 -2.27 0.01 11.07
N TYR A 17 -2.21 -0.38 9.80
CA TYR A 17 -3.19 -1.28 9.15
C TYR A 17 -2.66 -2.70 8.91
N THR A 18 -1.37 -2.96 9.10
CA THR A 18 -0.73 -4.24 8.69
C THR A 18 -0.58 -5.28 9.80
N ASN A 19 -0.91 -4.95 11.05
CA ASN A 19 -0.61 -5.83 12.18
C ASN A 19 -1.70 -6.89 12.47
N ASN A 20 -2.61 -7.16 11.53
CA ASN A 20 -3.73 -8.10 11.67
C ASN A 20 -4.59 -7.88 12.93
N VAL A 21 -4.69 -6.61 13.35
CA VAL A 21 -5.51 -6.16 14.46
C VAL A 21 -6.81 -5.54 13.94
N ARG A 22 -7.63 -4.98 14.84
CA ARG A 22 -8.93 -4.36 14.54
C ARG A 22 -8.93 -3.41 13.33
N TYR A 23 -7.82 -2.70 13.07
CA TYR A 23 -7.73 -1.71 12.00
C TYR A 23 -7.53 -2.31 10.62
N SER A 24 -6.90 -3.49 10.49
CA SER A 24 -6.63 -4.11 9.19
C SER A 24 -7.86 -4.22 8.28
N PRO A 25 -9.03 -4.75 8.71
CA PRO A 25 -10.22 -4.80 7.86
C PRO A 25 -10.88 -3.43 7.60
N LEU A 26 -10.41 -2.37 8.25
CA LEU A 26 -10.95 -1.01 8.13
C LEU A 26 -10.10 -0.11 7.21
N GLU A 27 -9.09 -0.65 6.53
CA GLU A 27 -8.32 0.07 5.51
C GLU A 27 -9.13 0.25 4.21
N PHE A 28 -10.29 0.91 4.31
CA PHE A 28 -11.25 1.02 3.21
C PHE A 28 -10.66 1.70 1.98
N SER A 29 -9.70 2.63 2.15
CA SER A 29 -9.00 3.26 1.03
C SER A 29 -8.30 2.24 0.15
N TYR A 30 -7.49 1.37 0.74
CA TYR A 30 -6.75 0.33 0.03
C TYR A 30 -7.70 -0.68 -0.60
N TYR A 31 -8.64 -1.24 0.18
CA TYR A 31 -9.53 -2.27 -0.33
C TYR A 31 -10.44 -1.77 -1.44
N TYR A 32 -10.98 -0.55 -1.33
CA TYR A 32 -11.80 0.03 -2.38
C TYR A 32 -11.00 0.25 -3.67
N LEU A 33 -9.81 0.86 -3.57
CA LEU A 33 -8.97 1.11 -4.75
C LEU A 33 -8.54 -0.19 -5.43
N LYS A 34 -8.11 -1.18 -4.64
CA LYS A 34 -7.74 -2.50 -5.15
C LYS A 34 -8.89 -3.16 -5.90
N GLU A 35 -10.07 -3.24 -5.28
CA GLU A 35 -11.24 -3.90 -5.86
C GLU A 35 -11.70 -3.20 -7.15
N MET A 36 -11.75 -1.88 -7.15
CA MET A 36 -12.11 -1.11 -8.34
C MET A 36 -11.08 -1.28 -9.46
N LEU A 37 -9.78 -1.26 -9.15
CA LEU A 37 -8.75 -1.25 -10.18
C LEU A 37 -8.53 -2.64 -10.77
N GLU A 38 -8.42 -3.67 -9.92
CA GLU A 38 -8.23 -5.05 -10.38
C GLU A 38 -9.53 -5.63 -10.97
N ASN A 39 -10.62 -5.67 -10.19
CA ASN A 39 -11.80 -6.44 -10.55
C ASN A 39 -12.81 -5.68 -11.43
N VAL A 40 -12.81 -4.35 -11.40
CA VAL A 40 -13.72 -3.52 -12.24
C VAL A 40 -13.02 -2.93 -13.46
N MET A 41 -11.78 -2.46 -13.33
CA MET A 41 -11.05 -1.76 -14.40
C MET A 41 -9.98 -2.60 -15.12
N GLY A 42 -9.77 -3.85 -14.69
CA GLY A 42 -8.89 -4.81 -15.34
C GLY A 42 -7.40 -4.46 -15.25
N PHE A 43 -6.97 -3.83 -14.14
CA PHE A 43 -5.55 -3.78 -13.79
C PHE A 43 -5.08 -5.18 -13.40
N HIS A 44 -3.81 -5.49 -13.70
CA HIS A 44 -3.23 -6.79 -13.43
C HIS A 44 -3.05 -7.01 -11.93
N GLU A 45 -2.34 -6.07 -11.30
CA GLU A 45 -1.96 -6.19 -9.90
C GLU A 45 -1.82 -4.80 -9.24
N THR A 46 -2.23 -4.74 -7.98
CA THR A 46 -2.08 -3.57 -7.09
C THR A 46 -0.99 -3.80 -6.05
N TYR A 47 0.01 -2.94 -6.10
CA TYR A 47 1.10 -2.84 -5.14
C TYR A 47 0.86 -1.67 -4.18
N ILE A 48 1.39 -1.75 -2.97
CA ILE A 48 1.26 -0.69 -1.97
C ILE A 48 2.51 -0.57 -1.09
N ALA A 49 2.92 0.66 -0.81
CA ALA A 49 3.90 1.00 0.22
C ALA A 49 3.27 1.96 1.24
N ARG A 50 3.50 1.72 2.55
CA ARG A 50 2.79 2.44 3.62
C ARG A 50 3.72 3.22 4.55
N ALA A 51 3.53 4.54 4.58
CA ALA A 51 4.02 5.41 5.65
C ALA A 51 2.96 5.53 6.75
N GLN A 52 2.81 4.47 7.56
CA GLN A 52 1.74 4.35 8.55
C GLN A 52 2.23 4.61 9.99
N GLY A 53 1.30 4.83 10.91
CA GLY A 53 1.62 5.09 12.32
C GLY A 53 2.02 6.54 12.62
N THR A 54 1.74 7.50 11.73
CA THR A 54 2.18 8.90 11.86
C THR A 54 1.59 9.67 13.04
N THR A 55 0.67 9.07 13.78
CA THR A 55 0.03 9.66 14.97
C THR A 55 0.23 8.82 16.25
N ILE A 56 0.93 7.68 16.15
CA ILE A 56 1.19 6.80 17.30
C ILE A 56 2.31 7.40 18.14
N GLN A 57 2.04 7.64 19.43
CA GLN A 57 2.99 8.29 20.33
C GLN A 57 3.83 7.24 21.10
N PRO A 58 5.15 7.49 21.28
CA PRO A 58 5.93 8.58 20.71
C PRO A 58 6.11 8.42 19.19
N ILE A 59 6.10 9.53 18.45
CA ILE A 59 6.29 9.50 16.98
C ILE A 59 7.78 9.27 16.69
N ASP A 60 8.07 8.23 15.91
CA ASP A 60 9.39 7.94 15.36
C ASP A 60 9.38 8.14 13.84
N GLU A 61 9.67 9.36 13.40
CA GLU A 61 9.63 9.74 11.98
C GLU A 61 10.63 8.96 11.14
N GLN A 62 11.83 8.70 11.67
CA GLN A 62 12.87 7.93 10.99
C GLN A 62 12.41 6.49 10.76
N GLN A 63 11.83 5.85 11.78
CA GLN A 63 11.31 4.49 11.63
C GLN A 63 10.18 4.42 10.61
N ILE A 64 9.22 5.36 10.66
CA ILE A 64 8.08 5.39 9.71
C ILE A 64 8.58 5.53 8.26
N LEU A 65 9.53 6.44 8.02
CA LEU A 65 10.10 6.62 6.68
C LEU A 65 10.93 5.42 6.25
N SER A 66 11.72 4.84 7.15
CA SER A 66 12.50 3.63 6.85
C SER A 66 11.59 2.46 6.47
N ASP A 67 10.49 2.27 7.18
CA ASP A 67 9.53 1.19 6.87
C ASP A 67 8.82 1.43 5.55
N ALA A 68 8.43 2.67 5.24
CA ALA A 68 7.82 3.01 3.96
C ALA A 68 8.79 2.81 2.78
N VAL A 69 10.08 3.14 2.97
CA VAL A 69 11.13 2.88 1.97
C VAL A 69 11.35 1.38 1.82
N ASN A 70 11.41 0.62 2.91
CA ASN A 70 11.54 -0.84 2.86
C ASN A 70 10.36 -1.48 2.11
N ASP A 71 9.12 -1.06 2.39
CA ASP A 71 7.94 -1.48 1.63
C ASP A 71 8.11 -1.18 0.14
N LEU A 72 8.52 0.04 -0.20
CA LEU A 72 8.70 0.47 -1.59
C LEU A 72 9.78 -0.34 -2.30
N GLU A 73 10.94 -0.55 -1.68
CA GLU A 73 12.04 -1.36 -2.23
C GLU A 73 11.62 -2.81 -2.47
N ASN A 74 10.71 -3.35 -1.65
CA ASN A 74 10.17 -4.69 -1.82
C ASN A 74 9.15 -4.83 -2.95
N VAL A 75 8.34 -3.80 -3.20
CA VAL A 75 7.25 -3.85 -4.20
C VAL A 75 7.64 -3.26 -5.55
N PHE A 76 8.54 -2.27 -5.59
CA PHE A 76 8.89 -1.55 -6.81
C PHE A 76 9.52 -2.43 -7.90
N PRO A 77 10.43 -3.38 -7.59
CA PRO A 77 10.95 -4.31 -8.60
C PRO A 77 9.87 -5.18 -9.23
N LYS A 78 8.85 -5.60 -8.45
CA LYS A 78 7.73 -6.41 -8.95
C LYS A 78 6.85 -5.59 -9.88
N PHE A 79 6.47 -4.39 -9.41
CA PHE A 79 5.73 -3.42 -10.21
C PHE A 79 6.36 -3.13 -11.58
N CYS A 80 7.69 -3.02 -11.65
CA CYS A 80 8.43 -2.75 -12.88
C CYS A 80 8.67 -3.99 -13.76
N ASN A 81 8.79 -5.19 -13.17
CA ASN A 81 9.11 -6.41 -13.90
C ASN A 81 7.88 -7.12 -14.50
N ASP A 82 6.68 -6.74 -14.06
CA ASP A 82 5.41 -7.21 -14.65
C ASP A 82 4.91 -6.29 -15.78
N LEU A 83 5.83 -5.63 -16.51
CA LEU A 83 5.58 -4.81 -17.71
C LEU A 83 6.18 -5.43 -18.97
#